data_AF-H3BP14-F1
#
_entry.id   AF-H3BP14-F1
#
_cell.length_a   1.000
_cell.length_b   1.000
_cell.length_c   1.000
_cell.angle_alpha   90.00
_cell.angle_beta   90.00
_cell.angle_gamma   90.00
#
_symmetry.space_group_name_H-M   'P 1'
#
loop_
_entity.id
_entity.type
_entity.pdbx_description
1 polymer ?
#
loop_
_entity_poly.entity_id
_entity_poly.type
_entity_poly.pdbx_seq_one_letter_code
_entity_poly.pdbx_strand_id
1 'polypeptide(L)'
;MDRFTVAGVLPDIEQFFNIGDSSSGLIQTVFISSYMVLAPVFGYLGDRYNRKYLMCGGIAFWSLVTLGSSFIPGEHFWLLLLTRGLVGVGEASYSTIAPTLIADLFVADQRSRMLSIFYFAIPVGSGLGYIAGSKVKDMAGD
;
A
#
# COMPACT_ATOMS: atom_id res chain seq x y z
N MET A 1 -3.65 -3.96 7.27
CA MET A 1 -2.29 -4.41 6.91
C MET A 1 -1.88 -3.85 5.55
N ASP A 2 -0.71 -3.22 5.47
CA ASP A 2 -0.18 -2.63 4.22
C ASP A 2 0.78 -3.59 3.51
N ARG A 3 1.20 -3.22 2.29
CA ARG A 3 2.03 -4.05 1.39
C ARG A 3 3.19 -4.78 2.08
N PHE A 4 3.98 -4.05 2.87
CA PHE A 4 5.16 -4.61 3.54
C PHE A 4 4.80 -5.35 4.84
N THR A 5 3.73 -4.96 5.52
CA THR A 5 3.24 -5.69 6.70
C THR A 5 2.78 -7.10 6.30
N VAL A 6 2.03 -7.22 5.20
CA VAL A 6 1.56 -8.52 4.68
C VAL A 6 2.72 -9.45 4.34
N ALA A 7 3.78 -8.92 3.73
CA ALA A 7 4.97 -9.71 3.43
C ALA A 7 5.68 -10.21 4.71
N GLY A 8 5.65 -9.43 5.79
CA GLY A 8 6.28 -9.78 7.06
C GLY A 8 5.51 -10.84 7.88
N VAL A 9 4.19 -10.87 7.76
CA VAL A 9 3.31 -11.83 8.48
C VAL A 9 2.69 -12.88 7.55
N LEU A 10 3.26 -13.07 6.35
CA LEU A 10 2.71 -14.00 5.36
C LEU A 10 2.55 -15.43 5.88
N PRO A 11 3.52 -16.02 6.63
CA PRO A 11 3.36 -17.36 7.19
C PRO A 11 2.20 -17.44 8.20
N ASP A 12 1.97 -16.39 8.97
CA ASP A 12 0.89 -16.33 9.94
C ASP A 12 -0.48 -16.23 9.24
N ILE A 13 -0.56 -15.48 8.13
CA ILE A 13 -1.75 -15.41 7.28
C ILE A 13 -2.05 -16.77 6.65
N GLU A 14 -1.03 -17.49 6.19
CA GLU A 14 -1.18 -18.83 5.63
C GLU A 14 -1.77 -19.82 6.64
N GLN A 15 -1.27 -19.80 7.89
CA GLN A 15 -1.79 -20.62 8.98
C GLN A 15 -3.21 -20.19 9.41
N PHE A 16 -3.45 -18.89 9.56
CA PHE A 16 -4.73 -18.36 10.06
C PHE A 16 -5.90 -18.61 9.10
N PHE A 17 -5.67 -18.48 7.79
CA PHE A 17 -6.68 -18.77 6.77
C PHE A 17 -6.63 -20.23 6.26
N ASN A 18 -5.68 -21.04 6.74
CA ASN A 18 -5.42 -22.41 6.29
C ASN A 18 -5.31 -22.51 4.76
N ILE A 19 -4.48 -21.63 4.17
CA ILE A 19 -4.27 -21.50 2.73
C ILE A 19 -2.87 -21.97 2.32
N GLY A 20 -2.74 -22.51 1.10
CA GLY A 20 -1.43 -22.88 0.53
C GLY A 20 -0.78 -21.76 -0.28
N ASP A 21 0.49 -21.97 -0.68
CA ASP A 21 1.37 -21.02 -1.37
C ASP A 21 0.75 -20.35 -2.61
N SER A 22 -0.12 -21.07 -3.33
CA SER A 22 -0.80 -20.51 -4.51
C SER A 22 -1.76 -19.37 -4.15
N SER A 23 -2.47 -19.50 -3.03
CA SER A 23 -3.41 -18.49 -2.54
C SER A 23 -2.69 -17.30 -1.90
N SER A 24 -1.56 -17.54 -1.23
CA SER A 24 -0.74 -16.45 -0.69
C SER A 24 -0.09 -15.64 -1.81
N GLY A 25 0.37 -16.28 -2.90
CA GLY A 25 0.78 -15.59 -4.12
C GLY A 25 -0.35 -14.75 -4.75
N LEU A 26 -1.60 -15.22 -4.64
CA LEU A 26 -2.77 -14.51 -5.17
C LEU A 26 -3.03 -13.20 -4.42
N ILE A 27 -2.74 -13.12 -3.12
CA ILE A 27 -2.84 -11.87 -2.34
C ILE A 27 -2.01 -10.76 -2.97
N GLN A 28 -0.75 -11.05 -3.29
CA GLN A 28 0.16 -10.08 -3.90
C GLN A 28 -0.24 -9.76 -5.34
N THR A 29 -0.71 -10.78 -6.08
CA THR A 29 -1.15 -10.63 -7.48
C THR A 29 -2.36 -9.71 -7.61
N VAL A 30 -3.37 -9.87 -6.76
CA VAL A 30 -4.57 -9.02 -6.76
C VAL A 30 -4.22 -7.57 -6.48
N PHE A 31 -3.34 -7.32 -5.51
CA PHE A 31 -2.84 -5.99 -5.20
C PHE A 31 -2.10 -5.35 -6.39
N ILE A 32 -1.14 -6.06 -6.99
CA ILE A 32 -0.37 -5.53 -8.13
C ILE A 32 -1.28 -5.28 -9.34
N SER A 33 -2.22 -6.19 -9.60
CA SER A 33 -3.14 -6.09 -10.73
C SER A 33 -4.06 -4.88 -10.59
N SER A 34 -4.66 -4.67 -9.41
CA SER A 34 -5.51 -3.50 -9.18
C SER A 34 -4.72 -2.19 -9.26
N TYR A 35 -3.51 -2.17 -8.67
CA TYR A 35 -2.60 -1.03 -8.75
C TYR A 35 -2.26 -0.69 -10.21
N MET A 36 -1.88 -1.69 -11.01
CA MET A 36 -1.46 -1.50 -12.41
C MET A 36 -2.59 -0.93 -13.28
N VAL A 37 -3.82 -1.41 -13.09
CA VAL A 37 -4.98 -0.94 -13.86
C VAL A 37 -5.39 0.48 -13.45
N LEU A 38 -5.31 0.82 -12.17
CA LEU A 38 -5.77 2.13 -11.69
C LEU A 38 -4.71 3.22 -11.67
N ALA A 39 -3.42 2.89 -11.67
CA ALA A 39 -2.34 3.87 -11.79
C ALA A 39 -2.52 4.85 -12.98
N PRO A 40 -2.79 4.40 -14.23
CA PRO A 40 -3.02 5.34 -15.34
C PRO A 40 -4.30 6.18 -15.15
N VAL A 41 -5.34 5.61 -14.51
CA VAL A 41 -6.60 6.32 -14.21
C VAL A 41 -6.34 7.47 -13.23
N PHE A 42 -5.60 7.22 -12.15
CA PHE A 42 -5.23 8.26 -11.19
C PHE A 42 -4.24 9.27 -11.74
N GLY A 43 -3.32 8.87 -12.64
CA GLY A 43 -2.48 9.81 -13.38
C GLY A 43 -3.31 10.79 -14.19
N TYR A 44 -4.25 10.28 -14.99
CA TYR A 44 -5.18 11.10 -15.77
C TYR A 44 -6.05 12.01 -14.91
N LEU A 45 -6.59 11.50 -13.79
CA LEU A 45 -7.35 12.28 -12.84
C LEU A 45 -6.49 13.37 -12.17
N GLY A 46 -5.23 13.06 -11.85
CA GLY A 46 -4.28 13.98 -11.25
C GLY A 46 -3.93 15.17 -12.16
N ASP A 47 -4.03 15.01 -13.48
CA ASP A 47 -3.78 16.11 -14.42
C ASP A 47 -4.99 17.04 -14.61
N ARG A 48 -6.21 16.54 -14.34
CA ARG A 48 -7.47 17.30 -14.57
C ARG A 48 -8.10 17.86 -13.31
N TYR A 49 -7.88 17.22 -12.19
CA TYR A 49 -8.48 17.57 -10.91
C TYR A 49 -7.42 17.99 -9.91
N ASN A 50 -7.86 18.53 -8.78
CA ASN A 50 -6.96 18.98 -7.74
C ASN A 50 -6.24 17.80 -7.08
N ARG A 51 -4.95 17.67 -7.43
CA ARG A 51 -4.01 16.64 -6.95
C ARG A 51 -4.00 16.46 -5.44
N LYS A 52 -4.14 17.55 -4.68
CA LYS A 52 -4.14 17.50 -3.21
C LYS A 52 -5.33 16.72 -2.67
N TYR A 53 -6.54 17.02 -3.14
CA TYR A 53 -7.75 16.34 -2.68
C TYR A 53 -7.79 14.88 -3.11
N LEU A 54 -7.31 14.57 -4.33
CA LEU A 54 -7.19 13.18 -4.81
C LEU A 54 -6.25 12.36 -3.92
N MET A 55 -5.07 12.88 -3.59
CA MET A 55 -4.14 12.18 -2.68
C MET A 55 -4.71 12.02 -1.28
N CYS A 56 -5.28 13.09 -0.69
CA CYS A 56 -5.86 13.01 0.65
C CYS A 56 -7.01 11.99 0.71
N GLY A 57 -7.88 11.98 -0.30
CA GLY A 57 -8.98 11.01 -0.41
C GLY A 57 -8.46 9.58 -0.56
N GLY A 58 -7.45 9.38 -1.40
CA GLY A 58 -6.83 8.07 -1.61
C GLY A 58 -6.11 7.53 -0.37
N ILE A 59 -5.37 8.37 0.36
CA ILE A 59 -4.71 8.00 1.62
C ILE A 59 -5.75 7.68 2.70
N ALA A 60 -6.83 8.47 2.81
CA ALA A 60 -7.89 8.21 3.77
C ALA A 60 -8.60 6.88 3.46
N PHE A 61 -8.90 6.64 2.19
CA PHE A 61 -9.51 5.40 1.72
C PHE A 61 -8.60 4.20 2.00
N TRP A 62 -7.33 4.28 1.60
CA TRP A 62 -6.32 3.26 1.88
C TRP A 62 -6.25 2.95 3.37
N SER A 63 -6.11 3.97 4.22
CA SER A 63 -6.00 3.80 5.68
C SER A 63 -7.22 3.10 6.28
N LEU A 64 -8.43 3.48 5.84
CA LEU A 64 -9.67 2.84 6.30
C LEU A 64 -9.75 1.38 5.90
N VAL A 65 -9.40 1.06 4.65
CA VAL A 65 -9.37 -0.32 4.16
C VAL A 65 -8.29 -1.13 4.89
N THR A 66 -7.11 -0.55 5.11
CA THR A 66 -6.02 -1.17 5.86
C THR A 66 -6.44 -1.50 7.29
N LEU A 67 -7.12 -0.58 7.98
CA LEU A 67 -7.66 -0.83 9.32
C LEU A 67 -8.76 -1.90 9.28
N GLY A 68 -9.71 -1.79 8.36
CA GLY A 68 -10.80 -2.78 8.19
C GLY A 68 -10.27 -4.18 7.88
N SER A 69 -9.18 -4.28 7.13
CA SER A 69 -8.57 -5.57 6.79
C SER A 69 -8.02 -6.33 8.00
N SER A 70 -7.72 -5.64 9.10
CA SER A 70 -7.23 -6.27 10.33
C SER A 70 -8.34 -6.95 11.14
N PHE A 71 -9.62 -6.67 10.85
CA PHE A 71 -10.77 -7.25 11.54
C PHE A 71 -11.44 -8.39 10.77
N ILE A 72 -10.80 -8.90 9.71
CA ILE A 72 -11.38 -9.95 8.85
C ILE A 72 -11.28 -11.31 9.56
N PRO A 73 -12.39 -12.04 9.75
CA PRO A 73 -12.36 -13.39 10.32
C PRO A 73 -11.63 -14.39 9.40
N GLY A 74 -10.96 -15.38 10.01
CA GLY A 74 -10.17 -16.41 9.29
C GLY A 74 -10.97 -17.28 8.31
N GLU A 75 -12.30 -17.29 8.42
CA GLU A 75 -13.17 -18.03 7.51
C GLU A 75 -13.39 -17.31 6.15
N HIS A 76 -13.02 -16.02 6.04
CA HIS A 76 -13.39 -15.17 4.90
C HIS A 76 -12.19 -14.69 4.10
N PHE A 77 -11.42 -15.62 3.54
CA PHE A 77 -10.25 -15.31 2.69
C PHE A 77 -10.58 -14.40 1.50
N TRP A 78 -11.75 -14.55 0.88
CA TRP A 78 -12.19 -13.68 -0.23
C TRP A 78 -12.32 -12.21 0.17
N LEU A 79 -12.73 -11.92 1.41
CA LEU A 79 -12.79 -10.55 1.92
C LEU A 79 -11.38 -9.95 2.02
N LEU A 80 -10.40 -10.77 2.45
CA LEU A 80 -9.00 -10.35 2.49
C LEU A 80 -8.53 -9.95 1.09
N LEU A 81 -8.77 -10.79 0.08
CA LEU A 81 -8.41 -10.49 -1.31
C LEU A 81 -9.07 -9.20 -1.82
N LEU A 82 -10.35 -8.99 -1.51
CA LEU A 82 -11.04 -7.76 -1.88
C LEU A 82 -10.37 -6.54 -1.23
N THR A 83 -10.07 -6.59 0.07
CA THR A 83 -9.37 -5.48 0.74
C THR A 83 -7.97 -5.25 0.16
N ARG A 84 -7.26 -6.29 -0.29
CA ARG A 84 -5.97 -6.14 -0.98
C ARG A 84 -6.10 -5.41 -2.31
N GLY A 85 -7.13 -5.74 -3.08
CA GLY A 85 -7.48 -4.99 -4.29
C GLY A 85 -7.72 -3.51 -3.99
N LEU A 86 -8.55 -3.21 -2.97
CA LEU A 86 -8.87 -1.84 -2.55
C LEU A 86 -7.67 -1.07 -1.99
N VAL A 87 -6.77 -1.72 -1.25
CA VAL A 87 -5.50 -1.11 -0.82
C VAL A 87 -4.66 -0.72 -2.04
N GLY A 88 -4.58 -1.59 -3.06
CA GLY A 88 -3.90 -1.27 -4.33
C GLY A 88 -4.50 -0.06 -5.06
N VAL A 89 -5.82 0.12 -4.99
CA VAL A 89 -6.51 1.32 -5.52
C VAL A 89 -6.04 2.59 -4.80
N GLY A 90 -6.02 2.58 -3.46
CA GLY A 90 -5.58 3.71 -2.66
C GLY A 90 -4.10 4.04 -2.87
N GLU A 91 -3.24 3.03 -2.86
CA GLU A 91 -1.78 3.20 -3.05
C GLU A 91 -1.43 3.72 -4.46
N ALA A 92 -2.20 3.33 -5.48
CA ALA A 92 -2.05 3.84 -6.85
C ALA A 92 -2.25 5.36 -6.94
N SER A 93 -3.22 5.91 -6.20
CA SER A 93 -3.48 7.35 -6.20
C SER A 93 -2.30 8.16 -5.66
N TYR A 94 -1.69 7.72 -4.55
CA TYR A 94 -0.55 8.40 -3.94
C TYR A 94 0.72 8.25 -4.77
N SER A 95 1.01 7.02 -5.20
CA SER A 95 2.27 6.68 -5.90
C SER A 95 2.39 7.34 -7.28
N THR A 96 1.26 7.65 -7.91
CA THR A 96 1.23 8.35 -9.21
C THR A 96 1.28 9.86 -9.07
N ILE A 97 0.54 10.43 -8.11
CA ILE A 97 0.39 11.89 -7.98
C ILE A 97 1.55 12.51 -7.20
N ALA A 98 2.04 11.88 -6.13
CA ALA A 98 3.05 12.49 -5.25
C ALA A 98 4.36 12.88 -5.96
N PRO A 99 4.98 12.03 -6.81
CA PRO A 99 6.20 12.41 -7.52
C PRO A 99 5.98 13.56 -8.51
N THR A 100 4.82 13.61 -9.18
CA THR A 100 4.48 14.71 -10.11
C THR A 100 4.27 16.03 -9.38
N LEU A 101 3.65 16.01 -8.19
CA LEU A 101 3.51 17.22 -7.38
C LEU A 101 4.86 17.73 -6.90
N ILE A 102 5.76 16.86 -6.46
CA ILE A 102 7.13 17.23 -6.08
C ILE A 102 7.87 17.81 -7.29
N ALA A 103 7.72 17.22 -8.47
CA ALA A 103 8.36 17.69 -9.69
C ALA A 103 7.88 19.11 -10.10
N ASP A 104 6.63 19.46 -9.80
CA ASP A 104 6.07 20.78 -10.12
C ASP A 104 6.42 21.85 -9.07
N LEU A 105 6.68 21.45 -7.83
CA LEU A 105 7.02 22.37 -6.73
C LEU A 105 8.49 22.82 -6.74
N PHE A 106 9.39 22.05 -7.37
CA PHE A 106 10.83 22.30 -7.35
C PHE A 106 11.40 22.41 -8.77
N VAL A 107 12.39 23.29 -8.97
CA VAL A 107 13.01 23.57 -10.28
C VAL A 107 14.48 23.15 -10.27
N ALA A 108 15.00 22.73 -11.44
CA ALA A 108 16.40 22.37 -11.67
C ALA A 108 16.91 21.30 -10.68
N ASP A 109 18.12 21.46 -10.13
CA ASP A 109 18.79 20.46 -9.27
C ASP A 109 18.01 20.14 -7.98
N GLN A 110 17.18 21.07 -7.50
CA GLN A 110 16.36 20.85 -6.31
C GLN A 110 15.29 19.78 -6.54
N ARG A 111 14.76 19.66 -7.77
CA ARG A 111 13.77 18.63 -8.13
C ARG A 111 14.35 17.23 -7.94
N SER A 112 15.54 16.98 -8.50
CA SER A 112 16.22 15.69 -8.39
C SER A 112 16.52 15.35 -6.93
N ARG A 113 16.97 16.34 -6.14
CA ARG A 113 17.23 16.14 -4.71
C ARG A 113 15.97 15.76 -3.93
N MET A 114 14.84 16.44 -4.17
CA MET A 114 13.58 16.16 -3.46
C MET A 114 12.98 14.82 -3.87
N LEU A 115 13.05 14.45 -5.15
CA LEU A 115 12.65 13.12 -5.61
C LEU A 115 13.53 12.02 -5.02
N SER A 116 14.85 12.23 -4.90
CA SER A 116 15.74 11.29 -4.22
C SER A 116 15.36 11.09 -2.75
N ILE A 117 15.06 12.17 -2.02
CA ILE A 117 14.58 12.07 -0.63
C ILE A 117 13.26 11.29 -0.56
N PHE A 118 12.32 11.59 -1.46
CA PHE A 118 11.03 10.90 -1.54
C PHE A 118 11.19 9.40 -1.79
N TYR A 119 11.98 9.00 -2.78
CA TYR A 119 12.20 7.59 -3.09
C TYR A 119 13.06 6.88 -2.04
N PHE A 120 13.95 7.59 -1.36
CA PHE A 120 14.73 7.04 -0.25
C PHE A 120 13.87 6.70 0.98
N ALA A 121 12.73 7.38 1.15
CA ALA A 121 11.79 7.08 2.22
C ALA A 121 11.16 5.68 2.07
N ILE A 122 11.06 5.13 0.86
CA ILE A 122 10.46 3.80 0.61
C ILE A 122 11.26 2.68 1.28
N PRO A 123 12.57 2.46 0.98
CA PRO A 123 13.33 1.39 1.62
C PRO A 123 13.46 1.60 3.13
N VAL A 124 13.71 2.84 3.59
CA VAL A 124 13.81 3.14 5.02
C VAL A 124 12.50 2.85 5.75
N GLY A 125 11.38 3.31 5.20
CA GLY A 125 10.05 3.07 5.75
C GLY A 125 9.68 1.60 5.76
N SER A 126 9.99 0.86 4.69
CA SER A 126 9.76 -0.59 4.64
C SER A 126 10.56 -1.34 5.70
N GLY A 127 11.84 -1.01 5.88
CA GLY A 127 12.69 -1.63 6.90
C GLY A 127 12.20 -1.35 8.32
N LEU A 128 11.87 -0.09 8.62
CA LEU A 128 11.27 0.28 9.90
C LEU A 128 9.91 -0.39 10.12
N GLY A 129 9.10 -0.51 9.07
CA GLY A 129 7.80 -1.18 9.10
C GLY A 129 7.90 -2.66 9.46
N TYR A 130 8.88 -3.39 8.92
CA TYR A 130 9.14 -4.78 9.31
C TYR A 130 9.53 -4.90 10.79
N ILE A 131 10.44 -4.04 11.26
CA ILE A 131 10.90 -4.05 12.66
C ILE A 131 9.74 -3.73 13.62
N ALA A 132 8.96 -2.68 13.31
CA ALA A 132 7.82 -2.29 14.12
C ALA A 132 6.72 -3.37 14.11
N GLY A 133 6.41 -3.94 12.94
CA GLY A 133 5.45 -5.02 12.80
C GLY A 133 5.84 -6.26 13.60
N SER A 134 7.12 -6.67 13.54
CA SER A 134 7.66 -7.78 14.34
C SER A 134 7.54 -7.51 15.83
N LYS A 135 7.93 -6.33 16.33
CA LYS A 135 7.83 -6.01 17.76
C LYS A 135 6.39 -5.98 18.26
N VAL A 136 5.46 -5.45 17.46
CA VAL A 136 4.03 -5.43 17.81
C VAL A 136 3.49 -6.85 17.88
N LYS A 137 3.90 -7.73 16.97
CA LYS A 137 3.60 -9.17 17.02
C LYS A 137 4.12 -9.80 18.33
N ASP A 138 5.42 -9.63 18.63
CA ASP A 138 6.04 -10.17 19.85
C ASP A 138 5.31 -9.70 21.13
N MET A 139 4.85 -8.44 21.15
CA MET A 139 4.09 -7.86 22.27
C MET A 139 2.64 -8.35 22.36
N ALA A 140 2.04 -8.75 21.24
CA ALA A 140 0.68 -9.30 21.19
C ALA A 140 0.61 -10.74 21.72
N GLY A 141 1.75 -11.41 21.89
CA GLY A 141 1.86 -12.75 22.46
C GLY A 141 1.69 -13.89 21.44
N ASP A 142 1.79 -13.59 20.14
CA ASP A 142 1.75 -14.53 19.02
C ASP A 142 3.13 -14.74 18.38
#